data_AF-A0A7S4CFA9-F1
#
_entry.id   AF-A0A7S4CFA9-F1
#
_cell.length_a   1.000
_cell.length_b   1.000
_cell.length_c   1.000
_cell.angle_alpha   90.00
_cell.angle_beta   90.00
_cell.angle_gamma   90.00
#
_symmetry.space_group_name_H-M   'P 1'
#
loop_
_entity.id
_entity.type
_entity.pdbx_description
1 polymer ?
#
loop_
_entity_poly.entity_id
_entity_poly.type
_entity_poly.pdbx_seq_one_letter_code
_entity_poly.pdbx_strand_id
1 'polypeptide(L)'
;RSLGPNPPNVQQVDTTIEHLAELIAGLEPFDVVELLPGKYSANLVVTAKDVVLKGTGAGVVLQGEGHKPTIDIQSPHCTLENLVIQNSGTLHPAVRVQTGTPLIVG
;
A
#
# COMPACT_ATOMS: atom_id res chain seq x y z
N ARG A 1 9.41 32.62 -8.08
CA ARG A 1 8.10 32.21 -7.52
C ARG A 1 8.34 30.89 -6.82
N SER A 2 8.28 30.87 -5.49
CA SER A 2 8.47 29.65 -4.70
C SER A 2 7.27 28.73 -4.97
N LEU A 3 7.49 27.60 -5.64
CA LEU A 3 6.55 26.49 -5.60
C LEU A 3 6.73 25.91 -4.20
N GLY A 4 5.81 26.24 -3.29
CA GLY A 4 5.75 25.53 -2.01
C GLY A 4 5.66 24.02 -2.26
N PRO A 5 6.00 23.17 -1.27
CA PRO A 5 5.80 21.73 -1.42
C PRO A 5 4.35 21.49 -1.85
N ASN A 6 4.15 20.73 -2.93
CA ASN A 6 2.80 20.28 -3.29
C ASN A 6 2.22 19.58 -2.06
N PRO A 7 0.99 19.93 -1.64
CA PRO A 7 0.35 19.20 -0.56
C PRO A 7 0.22 17.73 -0.98
N PRO A 8 0.38 16.78 -0.03
CA PRO A 8 0.21 15.36 -0.34
C PRO A 8 -1.19 15.14 -0.91
N ASN A 9 -1.27 14.36 -1.98
CA ASN A 9 -2.55 13.94 -2.53
C ASN A 9 -3.11 12.86 -1.60
N VAL A 10 -4.22 13.18 -0.92
CA VAL A 10 -4.89 12.25 0.00
C VAL A 10 -6.06 11.62 -0.72
N GLN A 11 -5.99 10.31 -0.95
CA GLN A 11 -7.06 9.55 -1.58
C GLN A 11 -7.71 8.63 -0.54
N GLN A 12 -8.98 8.88 -0.25
CA GLN A 12 -9.80 7.97 0.56
C GLN A 12 -10.45 6.93 -0.36
N VAL A 13 -10.26 5.65 -0.05
CA VAL A 13 -10.57 4.55 -0.96
C VAL A 13 -11.72 3.73 -0.38
N ASP A 14 -12.91 3.89 -0.95
CA ASP A 14 -14.13 3.10 -0.67
C ASP A 14 -14.43 2.03 -1.73
N THR A 15 -13.55 1.89 -2.71
CA THR A 15 -13.77 1.06 -3.90
C THR A 15 -13.80 -0.44 -3.59
N THR A 16 -14.52 -1.16 -4.45
CA THR A 16 -14.46 -2.61 -4.59
C THR A 16 -13.02 -3.08 -4.81
N ILE A 17 -12.78 -4.34 -4.44
CA ILE A 17 -11.49 -5.05 -4.43
C ILE A 17 -10.67 -4.86 -5.72
N GLU A 18 -11.35 -4.72 -6.86
CA GLU A 18 -10.77 -4.76 -8.21
C GLU A 18 -9.94 -3.51 -8.57
N HIS A 19 -10.23 -2.33 -8.02
CA HIS A 19 -9.46 -1.11 -8.38
C HIS A 19 -8.31 -0.80 -7.42
N LEU A 20 -8.19 -1.49 -6.28
CA LEU A 20 -7.13 -1.15 -5.32
C LEU A 20 -5.75 -1.35 -5.94
N ALA A 21 -5.52 -2.46 -6.65
CA ALA A 21 -4.22 -2.72 -7.28
C ALA A 21 -3.87 -1.67 -8.35
N GLU A 22 -4.85 -1.21 -9.13
CA GLU A 22 -4.67 -0.17 -10.15
C GLU A 22 -4.37 1.19 -9.53
N LEU A 23 -5.07 1.54 -8.45
CA LEU A 23 -4.81 2.76 -7.68
C LEU A 23 -3.39 2.78 -7.14
N ILE A 24 -2.94 1.67 -6.52
CA ILE A 24 -1.59 1.55 -5.97
C ILE A 24 -0.52 1.62 -7.07
N ALA A 25 -0.78 1.02 -8.24
CA ALA A 25 0.14 1.07 -9.38
C ALA A 25 0.26 2.48 -9.99
N GLY A 26 -0.77 3.32 -9.81
CA GLY A 26 -0.84 4.69 -10.31
C GLY A 26 -0.38 5.77 -9.33
N LEU A 27 0.14 5.41 -8.15
CA LEU A 27 0.57 6.39 -7.16
C LEU A 27 1.73 7.26 -7.64
N GLU A 28 1.72 8.50 -7.19
CA GLU A 28 2.79 9.46 -7.37
C GLU A 28 3.62 9.59 -6.08
N PRO A 29 4.85 10.14 -6.16
CA PRO A 29 5.63 10.41 -4.96
C PRO A 29 4.88 11.30 -3.97
N PHE A 30 4.96 10.96 -2.68
CA PHE A 30 4.28 11.65 -1.56
C PHE A 30 2.75 11.45 -1.47
N ASP A 31 2.19 10.50 -2.22
CA ASP A 31 0.78 10.15 -2.10
C ASP A 31 0.46 9.48 -0.75
N VAL A 32 -0.72 9.79 -0.23
CA VAL A 32 -1.29 9.17 0.97
C VAL A 32 -2.59 8.49 0.61
N VAL A 33 -2.64 7.18 0.83
CA VAL A 33 -3.81 6.35 0.59
C VAL A 33 -4.43 5.95 1.91
N GLU A 34 -5.69 6.33 2.08
CA GLU A 34 -6.50 6.00 3.26
C GLU A 34 -7.50 4.90 2.92
N LEU A 35 -7.31 3.73 3.51
CA LEU A 35 -8.21 2.59 3.34
C LEU A 35 -9.28 2.60 4.42
N LEU A 36 -10.54 2.48 4.00
CA LEU A 36 -11.65 2.27 4.92
C LEU A 36 -11.63 0.84 5.49
N PRO A 37 -12.17 0.59 6.70
CA PRO A 37 -12.30 -0.76 7.23
C PRO A 37 -13.00 -1.69 6.24
N GLY A 38 -12.38 -2.82 5.95
CA GLY A 38 -12.80 -3.68 4.85
C GLY A 38 -11.75 -4.72 4.52
N LYS A 39 -12.17 -5.71 3.74
CA LYS A 39 -11.30 -6.77 3.24
C LYS A 39 -11.03 -6.55 1.76
N TYR A 40 -9.76 -6.41 1.42
CA TYR A 40 -9.27 -6.17 0.08
C TYR A 40 -8.45 -7.38 -0.37
N SER A 41 -8.96 -8.13 -1.34
CA SER A 41 -8.23 -9.27 -1.92
C SER A 41 -7.42 -8.82 -3.14
N ALA A 42 -6.14 -8.49 -2.95
CA ALA A 42 -5.29 -8.01 -4.02
C ALA A 42 -3.80 -8.27 -3.73
N ASN A 43 -3.01 -8.43 -4.80
CA ASN A 43 -1.56 -8.35 -4.73
C ASN A 43 -1.12 -6.95 -5.15
N LEU A 44 -0.54 -6.19 -4.22
CA LEU A 44 -0.16 -4.80 -4.41
C LEU A 44 1.31 -4.68 -4.79
N VAL A 45 1.62 -3.83 -5.77
CA VAL A 45 3.00 -3.50 -6.16
C VAL A 45 3.20 -2.00 -6.02
N VAL A 46 4.02 -1.59 -5.05
CA VAL A 46 4.30 -0.18 -4.77
C VAL A 46 5.63 0.20 -5.44
N THR A 47 5.56 1.08 -6.44
CA THR A 47 6.72 1.56 -7.20
C THR A 47 7.01 3.05 -6.99
N ALA A 48 6.05 3.81 -6.46
CA ALA A 48 6.22 5.21 -6.10
C ALA A 48 6.94 5.35 -4.74
N LYS A 49 7.81 6.36 -4.63
CA LYS A 49 8.60 6.64 -3.41
C LYS A 49 7.81 7.51 -2.43
N ASP A 50 8.20 7.48 -1.16
CA ASP A 50 7.64 8.37 -0.12
C ASP A 50 6.11 8.24 0.02
N VAL A 51 5.56 7.04 -0.20
CA VAL A 51 4.12 6.74 -0.14
C VAL A 51 3.69 6.31 1.26
N VAL A 52 2.48 6.71 1.66
CA VAL A 52 1.83 6.24 2.89
C VAL A 52 0.57 5.45 2.55
N LEU A 53 0.51 4.21 3.01
CA LEU A 53 -0.68 3.36 2.97
C LEU A 53 -1.17 3.17 4.39
N LYS A 54 -2.34 3.73 4.72
CA LYS A 54 -2.88 3.68 6.08
C LYS A 54 -4.33 3.24 6.14
N GLY A 55 -4.66 2.45 7.15
CA GLY A 55 -6.04 2.17 7.51
C GLY A 55 -6.63 3.32 8.34
N THR A 56 -7.83 3.77 7.98
CA THR A 56 -8.57 4.82 8.73
C THR A 56 -9.11 4.35 10.09
N GLY A 57 -9.02 3.04 10.37
CA GLY A 57 -9.46 2.44 11.64
C GLY A 57 -9.12 0.94 11.69
N ALA A 58 -9.51 0.26 12.77
CA ALA A 58 -9.32 -1.18 12.87
C ALA A 58 -10.17 -1.92 11.82
N GLY A 59 -9.65 -3.04 11.31
CA GLY A 59 -10.40 -3.91 10.39
C GLY A 59 -10.09 -3.71 8.90
N VAL A 60 -9.02 -2.99 8.55
CA VAL A 60 -8.47 -3.02 7.19
C VAL A 60 -7.63 -4.28 7.01
N VAL A 61 -8.09 -5.19 6.15
CA VAL A 61 -7.41 -6.45 5.84
C VAL A 61 -7.01 -6.47 4.38
N LEU A 62 -5.70 -6.53 4.12
CA LEU A 62 -5.14 -6.80 2.80
C LEU A 62 -4.86 -8.29 2.71
N GLN A 63 -5.57 -9.01 1.84
CA GLN A 63 -5.35 -10.43 1.60
C GLN A 63 -4.77 -10.63 0.21
N GLY A 64 -3.60 -11.24 0.11
CA GLY A 64 -3.03 -11.58 -1.18
C GLY A 64 -3.76 -12.77 -1.80
N GLU A 65 -3.66 -12.92 -3.11
CA GLU A 65 -4.20 -14.09 -3.82
C GLU A 65 -3.09 -14.83 -4.60
N GLY A 66 -3.31 -16.13 -4.82
CA GLY A 66 -2.41 -16.98 -5.59
C GLY A 66 -1.01 -17.13 -4.98
N HIS A 67 0.01 -17.07 -5.84
CA HIS A 67 1.40 -17.40 -5.51
C HIS A 67 2.31 -16.17 -5.59
N LYS A 68 1.90 -15.03 -5.02
CA LYS A 68 2.67 -13.77 -5.02
C LYS A 68 2.57 -13.09 -3.64
N PRO A 69 3.54 -12.25 -3.25
CA PRO A 69 3.39 -11.43 -2.05
C PRO A 69 2.09 -10.62 -2.06
N THR A 70 1.49 -10.41 -0.89
CA THR A 70 0.31 -9.53 -0.75
C THR A 70 0.69 -8.08 -1.02
N ILE A 71 1.86 -7.65 -0.54
CA ILE A 71 2.45 -6.35 -0.86
C ILE A 71 3.90 -6.56 -1.30
N ASP A 72 4.25 -5.98 -2.44
CA ASP A 72 5.60 -5.94 -2.99
C ASP A 72 6.06 -4.49 -3.11
N ILE A 73 6.99 -4.10 -2.24
CA ILE A 73 7.52 -2.74 -2.16
C ILE A 73 8.84 -2.66 -2.93
N GLN A 74 8.81 -1.92 -4.04
CA GLN A 74 9.92 -1.77 -4.98
C GLN A 74 10.58 -0.39 -4.91
N SER A 75 10.11 0.49 -4.02
CA SER A 75 10.51 1.89 -3.93
C SER A 75 10.87 2.30 -2.49
N PRO A 76 11.83 3.23 -2.31
CA PRO A 76 12.25 3.66 -0.98
C PRO A 76 11.15 4.46 -0.25
N HIS A 77 11.17 4.37 1.09
CA HIS A 77 10.35 5.15 2.01
C HIS A 77 8.85 4.91 1.86
N CYS A 78 8.44 3.64 2.00
CA CYS A 78 7.03 3.30 2.08
C CYS A 78 6.64 3.15 3.56
N THR A 79 5.51 3.73 3.95
CA THR A 79 4.94 3.60 5.30
C THR A 79 3.66 2.79 5.22
N LEU A 80 3.58 1.72 6.00
CA LEU A 80 2.37 0.92 6.18
C LEU A 80 1.88 1.10 7.62
N GLU A 81 0.65 1.60 7.80
CA GLU A 81 0.12 1.94 9.11
C GLU A 81 -1.30 1.40 9.31
N ASN A 82 -1.56 0.75 10.45
CA ASN A 82 -2.90 0.28 10.82
C ASN A 82 -3.55 -0.64 9.75
N LEU A 83 -2.76 -1.57 9.21
CA LEU A 83 -3.17 -2.57 8.22
C LEU A 83 -2.94 -3.99 8.75
N VAL A 84 -3.90 -4.89 8.54
CA VAL A 84 -3.70 -6.33 8.72
C VAL A 84 -3.36 -6.94 7.37
N ILE A 85 -2.15 -7.48 7.22
CA ILE A 85 -1.68 -8.05 5.97
C ILE A 85 -1.70 -9.57 6.09
N GLN A 86 -2.55 -10.22 5.31
CA GLN A 86 -2.71 -11.66 5.23
C GLN A 86 -2.05 -12.21 3.98
N ASN A 87 -1.28 -13.28 4.18
CA ASN A 87 -0.52 -13.94 3.14
C ASN A 87 -1.42 -14.60 2.07
N SER A 88 -0.94 -14.66 0.83
CA SER A 88 -1.66 -15.27 -0.30
C SER A 88 -1.63 -16.80 -0.33
N GLY A 89 -0.93 -17.45 0.60
CA GLY A 89 -0.70 -18.89 0.61
C GLY A 89 0.58 -19.24 1.36
N THR A 90 1.03 -20.50 1.24
CA THR A 90 2.14 -21.03 2.07
C THR A 90 3.55 -20.71 1.56
N LEU A 91 3.71 -20.19 0.34
CA LEU A 91 5.01 -20.14 -0.34
C LEU A 91 5.63 -18.74 -0.51
N HIS A 92 4.91 -17.66 -0.16
CA HIS A 92 5.41 -16.28 -0.30
C HIS A 92 5.28 -15.54 1.02
N PRO A 93 6.10 -14.52 1.29
CA PRO A 93 5.87 -13.64 2.44
C PRO A 93 4.66 -12.73 2.17
N ALA A 94 3.94 -12.34 3.22
CA ALA A 94 2.86 -11.37 3.11
C ALA A 94 3.36 -10.00 2.59
N VAL A 95 4.54 -9.59 3.01
CA VAL A 95 5.22 -8.37 2.53
C VAL A 95 6.59 -8.74 1.98
N ARG A 96 6.89 -8.31 0.75
CA ARG A 96 8.21 -8.36 0.14
C ARG A 96 8.75 -6.93 -0.01
N VAL A 97 10.00 -6.73 0.35
CA VAL A 97 10.71 -5.45 0.19
C VAL A 97 11.94 -5.70 -0.66
N GLN A 98 12.12 -4.93 -1.74
CA GLN A 98 13.33 -5.00 -2.54
C GLN A 98 14.52 -4.41 -1.78
N THR A 99 15.70 -5.01 -1.92
CA THR A 99 16.92 -4.60 -1.21
C THR A 99 17.26 -3.13 -1.47
N GLY A 100 17.53 -2.36 -0.41
CA GLY A 100 17.83 -0.92 -0.48
C GLY A 100 16.64 0.00 -0.19
N THR A 101 15.45 -0.57 0.02
CA THR A 101 14.23 0.16 0.39
C THR A 101 13.99 0.14 1.90
N PRO A 102 13.99 1.29 2.58
CA PRO A 102 13.52 1.37 3.96
C PRO A 102 11.99 1.22 4.00
N LEU A 103 11.50 0.30 4.84
CA LEU A 103 10.09 0.15 5.19
C LEU A 103 9.89 0.58 6.65
N ILE A 104 8.91 1.45 6.89
CA ILE A 104 8.49 1.85 8.24
C ILE A 104 7.15 1.15 8.54
N VAL A 105 7.12 0.39 9.64
CA VAL A 105 5.91 -0.29 10.14
C VAL A 105 5.51 0.40 11.45
N GLY A 106 4.30 0.96 11.46
CA GLY A 106 3.73 1.72 12.58
C GLY A 106 2.39 1.18 13.03
#